data_AF-A0A954MET0-F1
#
_entry.id   AF-A0A954MET0-F1
#
_cell.length_a   1.000
_cell.length_b   1.000
_cell.length_c   1.000
_cell.angle_alpha   90.00
_cell.angle_beta   90.00
_cell.angle_gamma   90.00
#
_symmetry.space_group_name_H-M   'P 1'
#
loop_
_entity.id
_entity.type
_entity.pdbx_description
1 polymer ?
#
loop_
_entity_poly.entity_id
_entity_poly.type
_entity_poly.pdbx_seq_one_letter_code
_entity_poly.pdbx_strand_id
1 'polypeptide(L)'
;RASVKAQPDNDLPIQQPSRMAKTMFRQTAAQLSRHDDESLVRRGLQGRLGLLSAAVKFATGWGTIPELSESASVAVAFNQHDGQVRQKSVRFSDVEAAFDGRQAEIDELMTRYFRVKIQGIHFCGPAHYHSSVVDGFRSLALMYPVTLWRARIRAAQGQRSELTLPDVQAALATVDHNFGYSPALGTKSALNRTVILSQMKQLTRLIGWYSL
;
A
#
# COMPACT_ATOMS: atom_id res chain seq x y z
N ARG A 1 0.78 -4.35 33.17
CA ARG A 1 0.05 -3.12 32.75
C ARG A 1 1.08 -2.11 32.25
N ALA A 2 1.52 -2.27 31.00
CA ALA A 2 2.44 -1.32 30.37
C ALA A 2 1.63 -0.08 29.94
N SER A 3 2.20 1.08 30.25
CA SER A 3 1.74 2.45 30.04
C SER A 3 0.76 2.67 28.87
N VAL A 4 -0.52 2.90 29.20
CA VAL A 4 -1.53 3.54 28.32
C VAL A 4 -1.09 4.94 27.88
N LYS A 5 -0.12 5.55 28.59
CA LYS A 5 0.45 6.88 28.34
C LYS A 5 1.36 6.99 27.11
N ALA A 6 1.67 5.88 26.43
CA ALA A 6 2.57 5.86 25.27
C ALA A 6 1.87 5.58 23.94
N GLN A 7 0.55 5.38 23.93
CA GLN A 7 -0.21 5.43 22.68
C GLN A 7 -0.24 6.91 22.26
N PRO A 8 0.33 7.31 21.12
CA PRO A 8 0.11 8.65 20.62
C PRO A 8 -1.40 8.82 20.46
N ASP A 9 -1.96 9.80 21.17
CA ASP A 9 -3.38 10.11 21.14
C ASP A 9 -3.88 10.16 19.69
N ASN A 10 -5.10 9.66 19.48
CA ASN A 10 -5.86 9.84 18.22
C ASN A 10 -6.04 11.33 17.85
N ASP A 11 -5.61 12.24 18.72
CA ASP A 11 -5.71 13.70 18.66
C ASP A 11 -4.57 14.39 17.91
N LEU A 12 -3.60 13.65 17.36
CA LEU A 12 -2.61 14.27 16.48
C LEU A 12 -3.31 14.88 15.26
N PRO A 13 -3.15 16.19 14.99
CA PRO A 13 -3.85 16.84 13.89
C PRO A 13 -3.47 16.18 12.58
N ILE A 14 -4.46 15.67 11.86
CA ILE A 14 -4.24 14.98 10.60
C ILE A 14 -3.82 16.00 9.56
N GLN A 15 -2.53 16.01 9.25
CA GLN A 15 -1.95 16.91 8.26
C GLN A 15 -1.89 16.23 6.92
N GLN A 16 -2.31 16.94 5.87
CA GLN A 16 -2.17 16.45 4.50
C GLN A 16 -0.69 16.24 4.14
N PRO A 17 -0.34 15.11 3.50
CA PRO A 17 1.00 14.88 2.98
C PRO A 17 1.29 15.85 1.83
N SER A 18 2.56 16.23 1.68
CA SER A 18 2.98 17.10 0.58
C SER A 18 2.76 16.45 -0.79
N ARG A 19 2.69 17.25 -1.86
CA ARG A 19 2.55 16.72 -3.24
C ARG A 19 3.66 15.72 -3.59
N MET A 20 4.90 16.04 -3.24
CA MET A 20 6.05 15.15 -3.42
C MET A 20 5.87 13.83 -2.65
N ALA A 21 5.40 13.91 -1.40
CA ALA A 21 5.15 12.73 -0.58
C ALA A 21 4.06 11.83 -1.19
N LYS A 22 2.97 12.42 -1.70
CA LYS A 22 1.92 11.68 -2.42
C LYS A 22 2.47 10.97 -3.66
N THR A 23 3.28 11.65 -4.47
CA THR A 23 3.92 11.04 -5.65
C THR A 23 4.81 9.86 -5.26
N MET A 24 5.69 10.05 -4.28
CA MET A 24 6.56 8.99 -3.78
C MET A 24 5.76 7.81 -3.19
N PHE A 25 4.71 8.12 -2.44
CA PHE A 25 3.81 7.13 -1.88
C PHE A 25 3.11 6.32 -2.97
N ARG A 26 2.53 6.95 -3.99
CA ARG A 26 1.87 6.26 -5.11
C ARG A 26 2.83 5.33 -5.85
N GLN A 27 4.09 5.74 -6.04
CA GLN A 27 5.11 4.87 -6.63
C GLN A 27 5.41 3.65 -5.75
N THR A 28 5.50 3.84 -4.42
CA THR A 28 5.72 2.73 -3.48
C THR A 28 4.52 1.80 -3.45
N ALA A 29 3.29 2.34 -3.42
CA ALA A 29 2.06 1.57 -3.45
C ALA A 29 1.92 0.78 -4.75
N ALA A 30 2.29 1.37 -5.90
CA ALA A 30 2.33 0.67 -7.18
C ALA A 30 3.30 -0.51 -7.18
N GLN A 31 4.51 -0.33 -6.61
CA GLN A 31 5.51 -1.39 -6.51
C GLN A 31 5.06 -2.52 -5.56
N LEU A 32 4.47 -2.18 -4.42
CA LEU A 32 3.92 -3.15 -3.46
C LEU A 32 2.66 -3.85 -3.98
N SER A 33 1.91 -3.23 -4.89
CA SER A 33 0.73 -3.85 -5.51
C SER A 33 1.06 -4.63 -6.79
N ARG A 34 2.33 -4.63 -7.22
CA ARG A 34 2.73 -5.24 -8.48
C ARG A 34 2.80 -6.76 -8.30
N HIS A 35 1.94 -7.49 -8.99
CA HIS A 35 2.19 -8.89 -9.29
C HIS A 35 2.93 -8.95 -10.63
N ASP A 36 4.19 -9.36 -10.58
CA ASP A 36 4.97 -9.66 -11.77
C ASP A 36 4.45 -10.95 -12.39
N ASP A 37 3.32 -10.86 -13.09
CA ASP A 37 2.92 -11.90 -14.03
C ASP A 37 3.97 -11.96 -15.14
N GLU A 38 4.59 -13.13 -15.31
CA GLU A 38 5.54 -13.44 -16.40
C GLU A 38 4.96 -13.09 -17.80
N SER A 39 3.64 -12.94 -17.90
CA SER A 39 2.92 -12.50 -19.10
C SER A 39 3.27 -11.07 -19.55
N LEU A 40 3.66 -10.16 -18.65
CA LEU A 40 4.06 -8.79 -19.00
C LEU A 40 5.48 -8.72 -19.58
N VAL A 41 6.38 -9.58 -19.10
CA VAL A 41 7.76 -9.69 -19.60
C VAL A 41 7.78 -10.20 -21.05
N ARG A 42 6.80 -11.03 -21.42
CA ARG A 42 6.64 -11.58 -22.79
C ARG A 42 6.10 -10.58 -23.83
N ARG A 43 5.61 -9.39 -23.45
CA ARG A 43 4.95 -8.43 -24.37
C ARG A 43 5.89 -7.44 -25.10
N GLY A 44 7.20 -7.67 -25.09
CA GLY A 44 8.16 -6.88 -25.88
C GLY A 44 8.12 -5.36 -25.60
N LEU A 45 8.38 -4.55 -26.62
CA LEU A 45 8.43 -3.08 -26.50
C LEU A 45 7.08 -2.43 -26.14
N GLN A 46 5.96 -3.00 -26.61
CA GLN A 46 4.63 -2.49 -26.31
C GLN A 46 4.25 -2.68 -24.84
N GLY A 47 4.64 -3.80 -24.23
CA GLY A 47 4.51 -4.01 -22.79
C GLY A 47 5.32 -3.01 -21.96
N ARG A 48 6.54 -2.69 -22.39
CA ARG A 48 7.40 -1.69 -21.73
C ARG A 48 6.82 -0.28 -21.80
N LEU A 49 6.24 0.12 -22.94
CA LEU A 49 5.53 1.40 -23.07
C LEU A 49 4.29 1.45 -22.16
N GLY A 50 3.56 0.34 -22.03
CA GLY A 50 2.46 0.20 -21.08
C GLY A 50 2.92 0.42 -19.63
N LEU A 51 4.00 -0.23 -19.21
CA LEU A 51 4.58 -0.08 -17.87
C LEU A 51 5.07 1.35 -17.60
N LEU A 52 5.71 1.99 -18.59
CA LEU A 52 6.14 3.38 -18.48
C LEU A 52 4.93 4.31 -18.33
N SER A 53 3.88 4.10 -19.13
CA SER A 53 2.65 4.89 -19.03
C SER A 53 1.97 4.75 -17.66
N ALA A 54 1.94 3.53 -17.11
CA ALA A 54 1.43 3.27 -15.77
C ALA A 54 2.27 4.00 -14.72
N ALA A 55 3.61 3.90 -14.80
CA ALA A 55 4.51 4.60 -13.89
C ALA A 55 4.31 6.13 -13.92
N VAL A 56 4.10 6.71 -15.11
CA VAL A 56 3.79 8.14 -15.27
C VAL A 56 2.44 8.49 -14.63
N LYS A 57 1.39 7.68 -14.84
CA LYS A 57 0.07 7.89 -14.21
C LYS A 57 0.14 7.84 -12.69
N PHE A 58 0.88 6.89 -12.11
CA PHE A 58 1.10 6.83 -10.66
C PHE A 58 1.92 8.01 -10.15
N ALA A 59 2.92 8.47 -10.91
CA ALA A 59 3.74 9.61 -10.51
C ALA A 59 2.94 10.92 -10.50
N THR A 60 2.14 11.16 -11.54
CA THR A 60 1.31 12.37 -11.66
C THR A 60 0.05 12.31 -10.79
N GLY A 61 -0.48 11.11 -10.55
CA GLY A 61 -1.77 10.90 -9.90
C GLY A 61 -2.95 11.40 -10.73
N TRP A 62 -2.79 11.51 -12.05
CA TRP A 62 -3.82 12.01 -12.93
C TRP A 62 -4.51 10.86 -13.68
N GLY A 63 -5.83 11.00 -13.81
CA GLY A 63 -6.66 10.07 -14.56
C GLY A 63 -7.03 8.83 -13.77
N THR A 64 -7.15 7.70 -14.49
CA THR A 64 -7.53 6.42 -13.93
C THR A 64 -6.33 5.65 -13.40
N ILE A 65 -6.54 4.96 -12.28
CA ILE A 65 -5.58 4.02 -11.73
C ILE A 65 -5.46 2.85 -12.72
N PRO A 66 -4.24 2.54 -13.20
CA PRO A 66 -4.02 1.37 -14.04
C PRO A 66 -4.53 0.10 -13.36
N GLU A 67 -5.04 -0.84 -14.14
CA GLU A 67 -5.46 -2.15 -13.62
C GLU A 67 -4.27 -2.83 -12.92
N LEU A 68 -4.44 -3.12 -11.64
CA LEU A 68 -3.47 -3.82 -10.81
C LEU A 68 -3.98 -5.24 -10.66
N SER A 69 -3.28 -6.19 -11.29
CA SER A 69 -3.62 -7.61 -11.20
C SER A 69 -3.71 -8.05 -9.74
N GLU A 70 -4.77 -8.77 -9.41
CA GLU A 70 -4.89 -9.44 -8.13
C GLU A 70 -4.30 -10.85 -8.26
N SER A 71 -3.58 -11.30 -7.23
CA SER A 71 -3.18 -12.70 -7.17
C SER A 71 -4.40 -13.60 -7.31
N ALA A 72 -4.27 -14.69 -8.06
CA ALA A 72 -5.32 -15.72 -8.14
C ALA A 72 -5.75 -16.21 -6.75
N SER A 73 -4.83 -16.28 -5.78
CA SER A 73 -5.15 -16.67 -4.40
C SER A 73 -6.01 -15.62 -3.68
N VAL A 74 -5.76 -14.33 -3.89
CA VAL A 74 -6.55 -13.24 -3.32
C VAL A 74 -7.92 -13.18 -3.99
N ALA A 75 -7.97 -13.38 -5.30
CA ALA A 75 -9.21 -13.44 -6.04
C ALA A 75 -10.10 -14.59 -5.55
N VAL A 76 -9.54 -15.78 -5.32
CA VAL A 76 -10.33 -16.94 -4.83
C VAL A 76 -10.73 -16.77 -3.36
N ALA A 77 -9.84 -16.26 -2.51
CA ALA A 77 -10.11 -16.15 -1.07
C ALA A 77 -11.07 -15.00 -0.70
N PHE A 78 -11.05 -13.90 -1.47
CA PHE A 78 -11.77 -12.67 -1.11
C PHE A 78 -12.82 -12.22 -2.12
N ASN A 79 -12.88 -12.80 -3.33
CA ASN A 79 -14.02 -12.59 -4.22
C ASN A 79 -15.05 -13.69 -3.98
N GLN A 80 -15.75 -13.61 -2.84
CA GLN A 80 -16.99 -14.34 -2.64
C GLN A 80 -18.14 -13.52 -3.26
N HIS A 81 -18.87 -14.18 -4.16
CA HIS A 81 -20.07 -13.74 -4.89
C HIS A 81 -19.88 -12.95 -6.20
N ASP A 82 -20.47 -13.57 -7.23
CA ASP A 82 -20.74 -13.13 -8.60
C ASP A 82 -19.61 -13.12 -9.64
N GLY A 83 -19.84 -13.91 -10.69
CA GLY A 83 -18.96 -14.08 -11.82
C GLY A 83 -18.56 -12.74 -12.44
N GLN A 84 -17.28 -12.64 -12.80
CA GLN A 84 -16.74 -11.56 -13.62
C GLN A 84 -17.19 -10.15 -13.19
N VAL A 85 -16.85 -9.74 -11.97
CA VAL A 85 -16.82 -8.30 -11.65
C VAL A 85 -15.71 -7.68 -12.49
N ARG A 86 -16.09 -7.18 -13.67
CA ARG A 86 -15.25 -6.35 -14.54
C ARG A 86 -14.79 -5.19 -13.67
N GLN A 87 -13.53 -5.22 -13.24
CA GLN A 87 -12.97 -4.20 -12.35
C GLN A 87 -13.20 -2.83 -13.01
N LYS A 88 -14.09 -2.02 -12.42
CA LYS A 88 -14.38 -0.69 -12.97
C LYS A 88 -13.11 0.15 -12.84
N SER A 89 -12.82 0.93 -13.87
CA SER A 89 -11.70 1.87 -13.82
C SER A 89 -12.00 2.97 -12.80
N VAL A 90 -11.12 3.14 -11.82
CA VAL A 90 -11.26 4.12 -10.72
C VAL A 90 -10.29 5.27 -10.93
N ARG A 91 -10.67 6.50 -10.54
CA ARG A 91 -9.77 7.66 -10.64
C ARG A 91 -8.93 7.82 -9.37
N PHE A 92 -7.75 8.41 -9.51
CA PHE A 92 -6.92 8.74 -8.34
C PHE A 92 -7.62 9.68 -7.35
N SER A 93 -8.45 10.59 -7.84
CA SER A 93 -9.26 11.50 -7.00
C SER A 93 -10.18 10.73 -6.06
N ASP A 94 -10.77 9.64 -6.55
CA ASP A 94 -11.80 8.89 -5.83
C ASP A 94 -11.17 8.10 -4.68
N VAL A 95 -9.93 7.62 -4.85
CA VAL A 95 -9.19 6.84 -3.85
C VAL A 95 -8.47 7.75 -2.83
N GLU A 96 -8.20 8.99 -3.19
CA GLU A 96 -7.59 9.96 -2.27
C GLU A 96 -8.58 10.63 -1.31
N ALA A 97 -9.89 10.43 -1.50
CA ALA A 97 -10.92 10.80 -0.53
C ALA A 97 -10.84 9.93 0.74
N ALA A 98 -11.50 10.38 1.82
CA ALA A 98 -11.59 9.67 3.10
C ALA A 98 -12.55 8.47 2.99
N PHE A 99 -12.20 7.32 3.60
CA PHE A 99 -12.98 6.06 3.51
C PHE A 99 -13.23 5.41 4.89
N ASP A 100 -13.06 6.17 5.96
CA ASP A 100 -13.22 5.72 7.35
C ASP A 100 -12.38 4.47 7.68
N GLY A 101 -11.06 4.59 7.52
CA GLY A 101 -10.11 3.50 7.78
C GLY A 101 -9.86 3.21 9.26
N ARG A 102 -10.40 4.00 10.20
CA ARG A 102 -10.21 3.88 11.66
C ARG A 102 -11.30 3.06 12.33
N GLN A 103 -11.62 1.91 11.76
CA GLN A 103 -12.58 0.97 12.34
C GLN A 103 -11.85 -0.02 13.25
N ALA A 104 -12.48 -0.40 14.37
CA ALA A 104 -11.88 -1.29 15.37
C ALA A 104 -11.39 -2.63 14.79
N GLU A 105 -12.13 -3.20 13.83
CA GLU A 105 -11.76 -4.46 13.18
C GLU A 105 -10.51 -4.33 12.28
N ILE A 106 -10.39 -3.18 11.60
CA ILE A 106 -9.22 -2.84 10.77
C ILE A 106 -7.99 -2.64 11.66
N ASP A 107 -8.16 -1.91 12.78
CA ASP A 107 -7.09 -1.69 13.74
C ASP A 107 -6.62 -2.99 14.40
N GLU A 108 -7.55 -3.90 14.71
CA GLU A 108 -7.19 -5.22 15.24
C GLU A 108 -6.39 -6.04 14.21
N LEU A 109 -6.83 -6.08 12.96
CA LEU A 109 -6.13 -6.75 11.87
C LEU A 109 -4.70 -6.19 11.72
N MET A 110 -4.55 -4.88 11.63
CA MET A 110 -3.26 -4.23 11.45
C MET A 110 -2.36 -4.40 12.68
N THR A 111 -2.93 -4.40 13.88
CA THR A 111 -2.19 -4.70 15.13
C THR A 111 -1.61 -6.11 15.10
N ARG A 112 -2.40 -7.12 14.70
CA ARG A 112 -1.92 -8.50 14.55
C ARG A 112 -0.81 -8.57 13.50
N TYR A 113 -1.01 -7.94 12.34
CA TYR A 113 -0.03 -7.90 11.26
C TYR A 113 1.32 -7.33 11.73
N PHE A 114 1.32 -6.14 12.33
CA PHE A 114 2.55 -5.50 12.80
C PHE A 114 3.23 -6.31 13.90
N ARG A 115 2.45 -6.89 14.83
CA ARG A 115 3.00 -7.76 15.87
C ARG A 115 3.77 -8.93 15.26
N VAL A 116 3.19 -9.62 14.28
CA VAL A 116 3.87 -10.75 13.60
C VAL A 116 5.14 -10.28 12.89
N LYS A 117 5.10 -9.18 12.13
CA LYS A 117 6.27 -8.68 11.40
C LYS A 117 7.39 -8.21 12.34
N ILE A 118 7.04 -7.58 13.46
CA ILE A 118 8.01 -7.10 14.46
C ILE A 118 8.63 -8.28 15.20
N GLN A 119 7.83 -9.23 15.67
CA GLN A 119 8.33 -10.42 16.39
C GLN A 119 9.19 -11.31 15.49
N GLY A 120 8.82 -11.45 14.22
CA GLY A 120 9.61 -12.21 13.24
C GLY A 120 10.83 -11.46 12.68
N ILE A 121 10.97 -10.16 12.95
CA ILE A 121 12.08 -9.32 12.43
C ILE A 121 12.15 -9.33 10.89
N HIS A 122 11.04 -9.65 10.21
CA HIS A 122 10.95 -9.76 8.73
C HIS A 122 11.02 -8.41 8.00
N PHE A 123 11.44 -7.34 8.66
CA PHE A 123 11.53 -6.00 8.12
C PHE A 123 12.97 -5.46 8.02
N CYS A 124 13.98 -6.19 8.50
CA CYS A 124 15.38 -5.77 8.40
C CYS A 124 16.33 -6.94 8.12
N GLY A 125 17.60 -6.63 7.85
CA GLY A 125 18.61 -7.64 7.56
C GLY A 125 18.32 -8.42 6.26
N PRO A 126 18.78 -9.67 6.13
CA PRO A 126 18.64 -10.44 4.88
C PRO A 126 17.18 -10.62 4.42
N ALA A 127 16.22 -10.66 5.35
CA ALA A 127 14.80 -10.77 5.06
C ALA A 127 14.20 -9.51 4.39
N HIS A 128 14.92 -8.38 4.44
CA HIS A 128 14.47 -7.11 3.86
C HIS A 128 15.64 -6.33 3.25
N TYR A 129 16.24 -6.92 2.21
CA TYR A 129 17.26 -6.26 1.37
C TYR A 129 18.48 -5.73 2.14
N HIS A 130 18.84 -6.38 3.25
CA HIS A 130 19.91 -5.94 4.16
C HIS A 130 19.71 -4.54 4.77
N SER A 131 18.45 -4.09 4.88
CA SER A 131 18.13 -2.80 5.48
C SER A 131 18.45 -2.78 6.98
N SER A 132 18.78 -1.59 7.48
CA SER A 132 18.92 -1.33 8.92
C SER A 132 17.58 -1.55 9.64
N VAL A 133 17.61 -1.76 10.96
CA VAL A 133 16.38 -1.87 11.78
C VAL A 133 15.50 -0.62 11.60
N VAL A 134 16.11 0.57 11.57
CA VAL A 134 15.37 1.84 11.48
C VAL A 134 14.72 2.01 10.11
N ASP A 135 15.46 1.78 9.02
CA ASP A 135 14.92 1.93 7.66
C ASP A 135 13.92 0.83 7.32
N GLY A 136 14.20 -0.38 7.77
CA GLY A 136 13.26 -1.48 7.72
C GLY A 136 11.95 -1.18 8.43
N PHE A 137 12.02 -0.61 9.64
CA PHE A 137 10.82 -0.23 10.39
C PHE A 137 10.04 0.88 9.69
N ARG A 138 10.71 1.84 9.05
CA ARG A 138 10.06 2.88 8.23
C ARG A 138 9.34 2.27 7.02
N SER A 139 9.96 1.30 6.35
CA SER A 139 9.32 0.55 5.26
C SER A 139 8.13 -0.25 5.75
N LEU A 140 8.25 -0.90 6.91
CA LEU A 140 7.15 -1.61 7.55
C LEU A 140 6.01 -0.65 7.91
N ALA A 141 6.30 0.52 8.47
CA ALA A 141 5.29 1.53 8.81
C ALA A 141 4.50 2.02 7.58
N LEU A 142 5.12 2.07 6.40
CA LEU A 142 4.44 2.39 5.15
C LEU A 142 3.44 1.32 4.70
N MET A 143 3.53 0.09 5.19
CA MET A 143 2.56 -0.96 4.86
C MET A 143 1.15 -0.59 5.29
N TYR A 144 0.97 0.15 6.39
CA TYR A 144 -0.36 0.59 6.83
C TYR A 144 -1.04 1.52 5.82
N PRO A 145 -0.51 2.71 5.50
CA PRO A 145 -1.17 3.59 4.54
C PRO A 145 -1.25 2.98 3.13
N VAL A 146 -0.27 2.15 2.72
CA VAL A 146 -0.34 1.47 1.42
C VAL A 146 -1.48 0.44 1.38
N THR A 147 -1.65 -0.34 2.45
CA THR A 147 -2.76 -1.30 2.58
C THR A 147 -4.10 -0.59 2.49
N LEU A 148 -4.29 0.48 3.28
CA LEU A 148 -5.55 1.23 3.26
C LEU A 148 -5.79 1.88 1.89
N TRP A 149 -4.77 2.47 1.27
CA TRP A 149 -4.89 3.03 -0.07
C TRP A 149 -5.28 1.96 -1.12
N ARG A 150 -4.73 0.75 -1.02
CA ARG A 150 -5.10 -0.37 -1.89
C ARG A 150 -6.52 -0.88 -1.61
N ALA A 151 -6.94 -0.89 -0.35
CA ALA A 151 -8.31 -1.23 0.04
C ALA A 151 -9.33 -0.20 -0.50
N ARG A 152 -8.97 1.09 -0.49
CA ARG A 152 -9.80 2.16 -1.08
C ARG A 152 -10.02 1.97 -2.57
N ILE A 153 -9.04 1.43 -3.30
CA ILE A 153 -9.24 1.05 -4.72
C ILE A 153 -10.35 0.00 -4.83
N ARG A 154 -10.33 -1.06 -4.00
CA ARG A 154 -11.34 -2.11 -4.03
C ARG A 154 -12.74 -1.57 -3.67
N ALA A 155 -12.82 -0.75 -2.64
CA ALA A 155 -14.07 -0.10 -2.25
C ALA A 155 -14.61 0.79 -3.38
N ALA A 156 -13.75 1.63 -3.98
CA ALA A 156 -14.13 2.51 -5.09
C ALA A 156 -14.50 1.74 -6.37
N GLN A 157 -13.86 0.59 -6.65
CA GLN A 157 -14.25 -0.31 -7.74
C GLN A 157 -15.68 -0.84 -7.54
N GLY A 158 -16.06 -1.10 -6.29
CA GLY A 158 -17.42 -1.42 -5.87
C GLY A 158 -18.35 -0.21 -5.70
N GLN A 159 -17.92 0.99 -6.11
CA GLN A 159 -18.66 2.25 -5.96
C GLN A 159 -19.03 2.59 -4.50
N ARG A 160 -18.23 2.11 -3.56
CA ARG A 160 -18.33 2.43 -2.13
C ARG A 160 -17.32 3.50 -1.76
N SER A 161 -17.65 4.28 -0.73
CA SER A 161 -16.79 5.29 -0.11
C SER A 161 -16.40 4.92 1.33
N GLU A 162 -16.60 3.67 1.72
CA GLU A 162 -16.29 3.14 3.05
C GLU A 162 -15.50 1.84 2.89
N LEU A 163 -14.47 1.67 3.72
CA LEU A 163 -13.71 0.43 3.79
C LEU A 163 -14.49 -0.63 4.56
N THR A 164 -14.43 -1.86 4.06
CA THR A 164 -14.86 -3.04 4.82
C THR A 164 -13.63 -3.86 5.21
N LEU A 165 -13.74 -4.67 6.27
CA LEU A 165 -12.66 -5.57 6.68
C LEU A 165 -12.17 -6.48 5.52
N PRO A 166 -13.05 -7.08 4.68
CA PRO A 166 -12.61 -7.86 3.53
C PRO A 166 -11.77 -7.07 2.51
N ASP A 167 -12.08 -5.78 2.27
CA ASP A 167 -11.27 -4.95 1.37
C ASP A 167 -9.84 -4.81 1.89
N VAL A 168 -9.69 -4.59 3.21
CA VAL A 168 -8.39 -4.43 3.86
C VAL A 168 -7.63 -5.74 3.93
N GLN A 169 -8.30 -6.86 4.21
CA GLN A 169 -7.68 -8.19 4.21
C GLN A 169 -7.11 -8.55 2.83
N ALA A 170 -7.91 -8.35 1.76
CA ALA A 170 -7.48 -8.60 0.39
C ALA A 170 -6.33 -7.68 -0.04
N ALA A 171 -6.41 -6.41 0.34
CA ALA A 171 -5.35 -5.44 0.10
C ALA A 171 -4.05 -5.84 0.82
N LEU A 172 -4.14 -6.18 2.12
CA LEU A 172 -3.01 -6.58 2.95
C LEU A 172 -2.33 -7.82 2.39
N ALA A 173 -3.10 -8.84 2.01
CA ALA A 173 -2.57 -10.06 1.41
C ALA A 173 -1.77 -9.76 0.13
N THR A 174 -2.29 -8.89 -0.73
CA THR A 174 -1.60 -8.46 -1.96
C THR A 174 -0.29 -7.75 -1.65
N VAL A 175 -0.31 -6.74 -0.76
CA VAL A 175 0.87 -5.92 -0.51
C VAL A 175 1.93 -6.68 0.29
N ASP A 176 1.52 -7.53 1.23
CA ASP A 176 2.43 -8.28 2.07
C ASP A 176 3.20 -9.35 1.30
N HIS A 177 2.55 -9.95 0.30
CA HIS A 177 3.20 -10.91 -0.59
C HIS A 177 4.45 -10.32 -1.27
N ASN A 178 4.44 -9.02 -1.55
CA ASN A 178 5.57 -8.33 -2.18
C ASN A 178 6.60 -7.80 -1.18
N PHE A 179 6.24 -7.63 0.10
CA PHE A 179 7.09 -7.02 1.11
C PHE A 179 8.28 -7.91 1.47
N GLY A 180 9.50 -7.47 1.13
CA GLY A 180 10.73 -8.23 1.38
C GLY A 180 11.07 -9.26 0.30
N TYR A 181 10.14 -9.56 -0.62
CA TYR A 181 10.32 -10.54 -1.69
C TYR A 181 10.50 -9.92 -3.07
N SER A 182 9.84 -8.79 -3.36
CA SER A 182 9.91 -8.19 -4.70
C SER A 182 11.28 -7.56 -4.99
N PRO A 183 12.01 -7.96 -6.04
CA PRO A 183 13.30 -7.36 -6.38
C PRO A 183 13.20 -5.85 -6.67
N ALA A 184 12.04 -5.38 -7.16
CA ALA A 184 11.80 -3.97 -7.45
C ALA A 184 11.89 -3.08 -6.20
N LEU A 185 11.47 -3.61 -5.05
CA LEU A 185 11.53 -2.93 -3.76
C LEU A 185 12.94 -2.94 -3.14
N GLY A 186 13.78 -3.90 -3.54
CA GLY A 186 15.18 -3.97 -3.12
C GLY A 186 16.12 -3.03 -3.86
N THR A 187 15.63 -2.29 -4.85
CA THR A 187 16.46 -1.32 -5.59
C THR A 187 16.84 -0.13 -4.69
N LYS A 188 18.05 0.42 -4.88
CA LYS A 188 18.50 1.62 -4.14
C LYS A 188 17.52 2.79 -4.23
N SER A 189 16.87 2.96 -5.38
CA SER A 189 15.86 4.00 -5.60
C SER A 189 14.62 3.80 -4.72
N ALA A 190 14.11 2.56 -4.63
CA ALA A 190 12.97 2.24 -3.79
C ALA A 190 13.29 2.42 -2.30
N LEU A 191 14.44 1.91 -1.84
CA LEU A 191 14.89 2.06 -0.45
C LEU A 191 15.12 3.53 -0.08
N ASN A 192 15.79 4.31 -0.94
CA ASN A 192 16.02 5.73 -0.70
C ASN A 192 14.72 6.53 -0.61
N ARG A 193 13.66 6.11 -1.31
CA ARG A 193 12.37 6.81 -1.24
C ARG A 193 11.78 6.77 0.17
N THR A 194 11.86 5.63 0.85
CA THR A 194 11.44 5.51 2.26
C THR A 194 12.27 6.42 3.16
N VAL A 195 13.59 6.49 2.94
CA VAL A 195 14.50 7.37 3.69
C VAL A 195 14.11 8.84 3.49
N ILE A 196 13.90 9.28 2.25
CA ILE A 196 13.50 10.65 1.92
C ILE A 196 12.16 11.00 2.56
N LEU A 197 11.15 10.13 2.45
CA LEU A 197 9.85 10.33 3.10
C LEU A 197 9.98 10.49 4.61
N SER A 198 10.87 9.72 5.25
CA SER A 198 11.15 9.86 6.67
C SER A 198 11.87 11.16 7.01
N GLN A 199 12.89 11.55 6.25
CA GLN A 199 13.64 12.80 6.48
C GLN A 199 12.73 14.03 6.33
N MET A 200 11.78 13.98 5.39
CA MET A 200 10.76 15.01 5.18
C MET A 200 9.62 14.96 6.23
N LYS A 201 9.70 14.06 7.22
CA LYS A 201 8.67 13.84 8.26
C LYS A 201 7.26 13.58 7.68
N GLN A 202 7.19 12.89 6.54
CA GLN A 202 5.93 12.64 5.83
C GLN A 202 5.27 11.31 6.22
N LEU A 203 6.00 10.39 6.86
CA LEU A 203 5.46 9.08 7.24
C LEU A 203 4.21 9.19 8.13
N THR A 204 4.28 9.95 9.21
CA THR A 204 3.14 10.16 10.12
C THR A 204 1.96 10.82 9.41
N ARG A 205 2.23 11.74 8.48
CA ARG A 205 1.19 12.40 7.67
C ARG A 205 0.50 11.43 6.72
N LEU A 206 1.26 10.55 6.07
CA LEU A 206 0.71 9.52 5.19
C LEU A 206 -0.14 8.52 5.98
N ILE A 207 0.35 8.05 7.14
CA ILE A 207 -0.39 7.17 8.04
C ILE A 207 -1.71 7.83 8.46
N GLY A 208 -1.66 9.06 8.97
CA GLY A 208 -2.84 9.80 9.40
C GLY A 208 -3.83 10.06 8.27
N TRP A 209 -3.34 10.50 7.10
CA TRP A 209 -4.20 10.83 5.95
C TRP A 209 -4.91 9.61 5.34
N TYR A 210 -4.21 8.48 5.23
CA TYR A 210 -4.82 7.27 4.66
C TYR A 210 -5.62 6.45 5.68
N SER A 211 -5.51 6.77 6.97
CA SER A 211 -6.42 6.25 8.00
C SER A 211 -7.82 6.88 7.95
N LEU A 212 -7.96 8.06 7.34
CA LEU A 212 -9.25 8.75 7.21
C LEU A 212 -10.28 8.00 6.37
#